data_AF-A0A8S9GIC7-F1
#
_entry.id   AF-A0A8S9GIC7-F1
#
_cell.length_a   1.000
_cell.length_b   1.000
_cell.length_c   1.000
_cell.angle_alpha   90.00
_cell.angle_beta   90.00
_cell.angle_gamma   90.00
#
_symmetry.space_group_name_H-M   'P 1'
#
loop_
_entity.id
_entity.type
_entity.pdbx_description
1 polymer ?
#
loop_
_entity_poly.entity_id
_entity_poly.type
_entity_poly.pdbx_seq_one_letter_code
_entity_poly.pdbx_strand_id
1 'polypeptide(L)'
;LVEQEEEGMCNSECKTIEAACQKVIGYSDTDVAEYIYKSKPDLASLVNHLCKDLTDACTKNPPPLPKDRVPGEPFVAKPSKDAEMDKIMRSMQGMPGAPGMKVYSREDIEKYKDNPGKFGNEDEDDDEDEDEEKEDDKFPKNLGKVLKEKKSSKKEEWKKTITKELKKKGGVLKRHAQKVSNRVRRWWKRVRSSYSKKPKSSKSEL
;
A
#
# COMPACT_ATOMS: atom_id res chain seq x y z
N LEU A 1 6.60 2.21 -17.21
CA LEU A 1 6.75 3.19 -16.11
C LEU A 1 8.07 2.90 -15.43
N VAL A 2 8.92 3.91 -15.27
CA VAL A 2 10.14 3.81 -14.46
C VAL A 2 9.72 4.01 -13.01
N GLU A 3 10.10 3.10 -12.11
CA GLU A 3 9.83 3.26 -10.68
C GLU A 3 10.69 4.41 -10.13
N GLN A 4 10.04 5.39 -9.51
CA GLN A 4 10.69 6.51 -8.84
C GLN A 4 10.49 6.36 -7.32
N GLU A 5 11.47 6.76 -6.52
CA GLU A 5 11.42 6.64 -5.05
C GLU A 5 10.54 7.72 -4.40
N GLU A 6 10.29 8.82 -5.11
CA GLU A 6 9.51 9.98 -4.64
C GLU A 6 8.20 10.15 -5.42
N GLU A 7 7.16 10.68 -4.76
CA GLU A 7 5.91 11.05 -5.44
C GLU A 7 6.12 12.28 -6.34
N GLY A 8 5.86 12.15 -7.63
CA GLY A 8 5.97 13.25 -8.60
C GLY A 8 4.70 14.08 -8.74
N MET A 9 4.82 15.25 -9.36
CA MET A 9 3.67 16.05 -9.75
C MET A 9 2.80 15.30 -10.77
N CYS A 10 1.48 15.30 -10.56
CA CYS A 10 0.54 14.57 -11.41
C CYS A 10 0.18 15.41 -12.64
N ASN A 11 0.89 15.17 -13.75
CA ASN A 11 0.66 15.84 -15.02
C ASN A 11 -0.15 14.96 -15.99
N SER A 12 -0.06 15.22 -17.29
CA SER A 12 -0.83 14.60 -18.36
C SER A 12 -0.82 13.05 -18.32
N GLU A 13 0.34 12.42 -18.15
CA GLU A 13 0.43 10.96 -18.07
C GLU A 13 -0.27 10.40 -16.83
N CYS A 14 -0.08 11.03 -15.67
CA CYS A 14 -0.73 10.63 -14.42
C CYS A 14 -2.25 10.79 -14.50
N LYS A 15 -2.75 11.93 -15.01
CA LYS A 15 -4.18 12.19 -15.21
C LYS A 15 -4.82 11.22 -16.22
N THR A 16 -4.06 10.80 -17.23
CA THR A 16 -4.51 9.79 -18.19
C THR A 16 -4.71 8.44 -17.50
N ILE A 17 -3.79 8.04 -16.62
CA ILE A 17 -3.89 6.82 -15.82
C ILE A 17 -5.06 6.93 -14.83
N GLU A 18 -5.18 8.05 -14.12
CA GLU A 18 -6.29 8.31 -13.19
C GLU A 18 -7.65 8.18 -13.88
N ALA A 19 -7.82 8.83 -15.03
CA ALA A 19 -9.04 8.74 -15.82
C ALA A 19 -9.33 7.31 -16.31
N ALA A 20 -8.29 6.54 -16.64
CA ALA A 20 -8.45 5.13 -17.00
C ALA A 20 -8.88 4.29 -15.78
N CYS A 21 -8.25 4.48 -14.62
CA CYS A 21 -8.61 3.81 -13.38
C CYS A 21 -10.05 4.13 -12.97
N GLN A 22 -10.49 5.38 -13.09
CA GLN A 22 -11.84 5.78 -12.73
C GLN A 22 -12.89 5.16 -13.67
N LYS A 23 -12.55 4.96 -14.95
CA LYS A 23 -13.44 4.25 -15.89
C LYS A 23 -13.52 2.75 -15.63
N VAL A 24 -12.41 2.12 -15.23
CA VAL A 24 -12.35 0.66 -15.07
C VAL A 24 -12.81 0.22 -13.68
N ILE A 25 -12.38 0.93 -12.64
CA ILE A 25 -12.64 0.56 -11.24
C ILE A 25 -13.73 1.43 -10.63
N GLY A 26 -13.94 2.67 -11.10
CA GLY A 26 -14.77 3.63 -10.38
C GLY A 26 -16.23 3.21 -10.17
N TYR A 27 -16.84 2.47 -11.10
CA TYR A 27 -18.21 1.96 -10.96
C TYR A 27 -18.29 0.54 -10.41
N SER A 28 -17.19 -0.20 -10.42
CA SER A 28 -17.13 -1.61 -10.02
C SER A 28 -16.22 -1.82 -8.80
N ASP A 29 -15.90 -0.75 -8.06
CA ASP A 29 -14.95 -0.77 -6.96
C ASP A 29 -15.41 -1.72 -5.84
N THR A 30 -16.71 -1.72 -5.56
CA THR A 30 -17.36 -2.64 -4.62
C THR A 30 -17.26 -4.09 -5.08
N ASP A 31 -17.54 -4.37 -6.35
CA ASP A 31 -17.52 -5.73 -6.91
C ASP A 31 -16.10 -6.29 -6.93
N VAL A 32 -15.12 -5.43 -7.25
CA VAL A 32 -13.70 -5.77 -7.23
C VAL A 32 -13.24 -6.05 -5.80
N ALA A 33 -13.64 -5.21 -4.84
CA ALA A 33 -13.32 -5.42 -3.43
C ALA A 33 -13.91 -6.75 -2.92
N GLU A 34 -15.15 -7.05 -3.30
CA GLU A 34 -15.81 -8.31 -2.97
C GLU A 34 -15.08 -9.52 -3.57
N TYR A 35 -14.73 -9.44 -4.86
CA TYR A 35 -14.01 -10.50 -5.56
C TYR A 35 -12.63 -10.75 -4.95
N ILE A 36 -11.89 -9.69 -4.60
CA ILE A 36 -10.59 -9.82 -3.91
C ILE A 36 -10.77 -10.49 -2.54
N TYR A 37 -11.81 -10.12 -1.79
CA TYR A 37 -12.05 -10.66 -0.46
C TYR A 37 -12.48 -12.14 -0.48
N LYS A 38 -13.41 -12.50 -1.37
CA LYS A 38 -13.99 -13.86 -1.46
C LYS A 38 -13.04 -14.82 -2.18
N SER A 39 -12.55 -14.42 -3.35
CA SER A 39 -11.84 -15.32 -4.28
C SER A 39 -10.34 -15.35 -4.05
N LYS A 40 -9.74 -14.30 -3.44
CA LYS A 40 -8.28 -14.12 -3.29
C LYS A 40 -7.51 -14.47 -4.58
N PRO A 41 -7.86 -13.81 -5.70
CA PRO A 41 -7.31 -14.14 -7.01
C PRO A 41 -5.81 -13.85 -7.08
N ASP A 42 -5.13 -14.51 -8.02
CA ASP A 42 -3.81 -14.03 -8.45
C ASP A 42 -3.94 -12.77 -9.32
N LEU A 43 -2.82 -12.08 -9.57
CA LEU A 43 -2.83 -10.85 -10.37
C LEU A 43 -3.39 -11.07 -11.79
N ALA A 44 -3.08 -12.20 -12.43
CA ALA A 44 -3.54 -12.47 -13.79
C ALA A 44 -5.06 -12.70 -13.84
N SER A 45 -5.61 -13.39 -12.85
CA SER A 45 -7.04 -13.68 -12.70
C SER A 45 -7.81 -12.41 -12.37
N LEU A 46 -7.27 -11.57 -11.48
CA LEU A 46 -7.85 -10.26 -11.16
C LEU A 46 -7.91 -9.35 -12.39
N VAL A 47 -6.83 -9.29 -13.18
CA VAL A 47 -6.79 -8.47 -14.40
C VAL A 47 -7.78 -9.00 -15.46
N ASN A 48 -7.89 -10.32 -15.63
CA ASN A 48 -8.88 -10.87 -16.55
C ASN A 48 -10.31 -10.56 -16.09
N HIS A 49 -10.60 -10.70 -14.80
CA HIS A 49 -11.91 -10.39 -14.24
C HIS A 49 -12.26 -8.91 -14.43
N LEU A 50 -11.34 -8.01 -14.06
CA LEU A 50 -11.50 -6.57 -14.25
C LEU A 50 -11.71 -6.19 -15.72
N CYS A 51 -10.89 -6.73 -16.61
CA CYS A 51 -10.77 -6.21 -17.96
C CYS A 51 -11.66 -6.91 -19.00
N LYS A 52 -12.26 -8.06 -18.65
CA LYS A 52 -13.13 -8.84 -19.52
C LYS A 52 -14.51 -9.12 -18.92
N ASP A 53 -14.60 -9.33 -17.61
CA ASP A 53 -15.86 -9.70 -16.97
C ASP A 53 -16.61 -8.45 -16.46
N LEU A 54 -15.89 -7.51 -15.84
CA LEU A 54 -16.48 -6.29 -15.27
C LEU A 54 -16.48 -5.11 -16.25
N THR A 55 -15.55 -5.09 -17.21
CA THR A 55 -15.42 -4.00 -18.18
C THR A 55 -15.10 -4.53 -19.57
N ASP A 56 -15.39 -3.72 -20.58
CA ASP A 56 -15.03 -4.02 -21.97
C ASP A 56 -13.63 -3.52 -22.35
N ALA A 57 -12.81 -3.11 -21.37
CA ALA A 57 -11.57 -2.38 -21.61
C ALA A 57 -10.53 -3.20 -22.40
N CYS A 58 -10.47 -4.52 -22.24
CA CYS A 58 -9.52 -5.40 -22.95
C CYS A 58 -10.13 -6.11 -24.17
N THR A 59 -11.36 -5.80 -24.56
CA THR A 59 -12.02 -6.50 -25.69
C THR A 59 -11.38 -6.17 -27.04
N LYS A 60 -10.84 -4.96 -27.18
CA LYS A 60 -10.19 -4.48 -28.40
C LYS A 60 -8.71 -4.24 -28.13
N ASN A 61 -7.87 -4.66 -29.08
CA ASN A 61 -6.46 -4.34 -29.02
C ASN A 61 -6.27 -2.81 -29.10
N PRO A 62 -5.41 -2.22 -28.24
CA PRO A 62 -5.18 -0.79 -28.27
C PRO A 62 -4.60 -0.37 -29.64
N PRO A 63 -4.98 0.80 -30.15
CA PRO A 63 -4.47 1.30 -31.42
C PRO A 63 -2.94 1.48 -31.34
N PRO A 64 -2.22 1.24 -32.45
CA PRO A 64 -0.77 1.42 -32.48
C PRO A 64 -0.39 2.87 -32.18
N LEU A 65 0.66 3.04 -31.38
CA LEU A 65 1.17 4.37 -31.05
C LEU A 65 1.78 5.03 -32.30
N PRO A 66 1.57 6.34 -32.52
CA PRO A 66 2.26 7.09 -33.56
C PRO A 66 3.78 7.00 -33.39
N LYS A 67 4.51 6.86 -34.51
CA LYS A 67 5.98 6.75 -34.52
C LYS A 67 6.68 8.04 -34.08
N ASP A 68 6.03 9.18 -34.28
CA ASP A 68 6.55 10.52 -33.94
C ASP A 68 6.08 10.98 -32.55
N ARG A 69 5.70 10.06 -31.67
CA ARG A 69 5.31 10.39 -30.29
C ARG A 69 6.53 10.97 -29.57
N VAL A 70 6.44 12.25 -29.23
CA VAL A 70 7.40 12.90 -28.32
C VAL A 70 7.32 12.19 -26.97
N PRO A 71 8.46 11.83 -26.34
CA PRO A 71 8.47 11.33 -24.97
C PRO A 71 7.66 12.25 -24.06
N GLY A 72 6.94 11.66 -23.10
CA GLY A 72 6.12 12.41 -22.15
C GLY A 72 6.95 13.41 -21.35
N GLU A 73 6.26 14.31 -20.65
CA GLU A 73 6.91 15.29 -19.78
C GLU A 73 7.86 14.59 -18.79
N PRO A 74 9.04 15.18 -18.52
CA PRO A 74 9.97 14.59 -17.57
C PRO A 74 9.35 14.54 -16.18
N PHE A 75 9.73 13.52 -15.41
CA PHE A 75 9.34 13.40 -14.02
C PHE A 75 9.84 14.61 -13.22
N VAL A 76 8.92 15.26 -12.50
CA VAL A 76 9.24 16.32 -11.54
C VAL A 76 8.75 15.87 -10.18
N ALA A 77 9.67 15.73 -9.21
CA ALA A 77 9.32 15.40 -7.84
C ALA A 77 8.39 16.47 -7.25
N LYS A 78 7.38 16.06 -6.48
CA LYS A 78 6.61 17.03 -5.70
C LYS A 78 7.53 17.72 -4.71
N PRO A 79 7.38 19.03 -4.49
CA PRO A 79 8.10 19.70 -3.41
C PRO A 79 7.72 19.04 -2.07
N SER A 80 8.70 18.88 -1.18
CA SER A 80 8.56 18.11 0.06
C SER A 80 7.37 18.55 0.93
N LYS A 81 7.09 19.86 0.96
CA LYS A 81 5.97 20.43 1.73
C LYS A 81 4.60 19.98 1.20
N ASP A 82 4.43 19.91 -0.11
CA ASP A 82 3.16 19.53 -0.72
C ASP A 82 2.94 18.01 -0.60
N ALA A 83 4.01 17.23 -0.73
CA ALA A 83 3.96 15.79 -0.49
C ALA A 83 3.58 15.43 0.95
N GLU A 84 4.08 16.18 1.94
CA GLU A 84 3.71 16.02 3.35
C GLU A 84 2.26 16.42 3.62
N MET A 85 1.80 17.53 3.04
CA MET A 85 0.41 17.97 3.15
C MET A 85 -0.56 16.95 2.55
N ASP A 86 -0.29 16.47 1.32
CA ASP A 86 -1.11 15.44 0.66
C ASP A 86 -1.18 14.16 1.48
N LYS A 87 -0.07 13.76 2.10
CA LYS A 87 -0.01 12.59 3.00
C LYS A 87 -0.90 12.78 4.23
N ILE A 88 -0.91 13.98 4.81
CA ILE A 88 -1.80 14.31 5.93
C ILE A 88 -3.26 14.24 5.46
N MET A 89 -3.60 14.88 4.34
CA MET A 89 -4.97 14.88 3.81
C MET A 89 -5.49 13.47 3.48
N ARG A 90 -4.67 12.62 2.84
CA ARG A 90 -5.00 11.21 2.59
C ARG A 90 -5.27 10.43 3.88
N SER A 91 -4.52 10.71 4.95
CA SER A 91 -4.72 10.04 6.24
C SER A 91 -6.05 10.41 6.91
N MET A 92 -6.62 11.56 6.57
CA MET A 92 -7.90 12.04 7.11
C MET A 92 -9.11 11.53 6.31
N GLN A 93 -8.95 11.24 5.02
CA GLN A 93 -10.06 10.91 4.11
C GLN A 93 -10.70 9.52 4.33
N GLY A 94 -10.08 8.66 5.15
CA GLY A 94 -10.55 7.30 5.44
C GLY A 94 -11.17 7.09 6.83
N MET A 95 -11.42 8.16 7.59
CA MET A 95 -11.95 8.06 8.95
C MET A 95 -13.49 8.16 8.93
N PRO A 96 -14.25 7.10 9.26
CA PRO A 96 -15.71 7.15 9.28
C PRO A 96 -16.18 8.04 10.44
N GLY A 97 -17.02 9.04 10.15
CA GLY A 97 -17.77 9.77 11.18
C GLY A 97 -17.37 11.21 11.47
N ALA A 98 -17.05 12.03 10.48
CA ALA A 98 -17.02 13.49 10.68
C ALA A 98 -17.80 14.26 9.60
N PRO A 99 -19.13 14.09 9.53
CA PRO A 99 -19.96 15.07 8.82
C PRO A 99 -19.81 16.42 9.55
N GLY A 100 -19.32 17.45 8.86
CA GLY A 100 -19.26 18.83 9.37
C GLY A 100 -17.88 19.42 9.67
N MET A 101 -16.78 18.69 9.49
CA MET A 101 -15.44 19.25 9.72
C MET A 101 -14.97 20.08 8.51
N LYS A 102 -15.32 21.38 8.50
CA LYS A 102 -14.80 22.34 7.51
C LYS A 102 -13.26 22.39 7.65
N VAL A 103 -12.55 22.05 6.59
CA VAL A 103 -11.09 22.13 6.53
C VAL A 103 -10.73 23.60 6.35
N TYR A 104 -10.43 24.30 7.44
CA TYR A 104 -10.07 25.72 7.39
C TYR A 104 -8.66 25.86 6.83
N SER A 105 -8.47 26.81 5.90
CA SER A 105 -7.14 27.11 5.36
C SER A 105 -6.25 27.71 6.45
N ARG A 106 -4.93 27.78 6.20
CA ARG A 106 -4.00 28.37 7.17
C ARG A 106 -4.37 29.82 7.52
N GLU A 107 -4.93 30.56 6.56
CA GLU A 107 -5.40 31.94 6.79
C GLU A 107 -6.60 31.98 7.75
N ASP A 108 -7.53 31.03 7.61
CA ASP A 108 -8.71 30.94 8.48
C ASP A 108 -8.33 30.59 9.92
N ILE A 109 -7.40 29.64 10.11
CA ILE A 109 -6.92 29.28 11.45
C ILE A 109 -6.25 30.48 12.14
N GLU A 110 -5.46 31.26 11.40
CA GLU A 110 -4.82 32.48 11.93
C GLU A 110 -5.86 33.58 12.25
N LYS A 111 -6.90 33.72 11.42
CA LYS A 111 -8.00 34.66 11.64
C LYS A 111 -8.85 34.36 12.88
N TYR A 112 -9.06 33.08 13.21
CA TYR A 112 -9.88 32.66 14.35
C TYR A 112 -9.08 32.33 15.62
N LYS A 113 -7.74 32.31 15.54
CA LYS A 113 -6.84 32.10 16.69
C LYS A 113 -7.04 33.14 17.79
N ASP A 114 -7.33 34.38 17.40
CA ASP A 114 -7.50 35.50 18.33
C ASP A 114 -8.91 35.60 18.91
N ASN A 115 -9.88 34.80 18.43
CA ASN A 115 -11.24 34.80 18.97
C ASN A 115 -11.93 33.42 18.85
N PRO A 116 -11.60 32.45 19.73
CA PRO A 116 -12.08 31.07 19.65
C PRO A 116 -13.60 30.90 19.90
N GLY A 117 -14.29 31.94 20.39
CA GLY A 117 -15.73 31.90 20.70
C GLY A 117 -16.67 32.04 19.50
N LYS A 118 -16.17 32.25 18.28
CA LYS A 118 -17.00 32.39 17.06
C LYS A 118 -17.09 31.10 16.24
N PHE A 119 -16.57 29.98 16.74
CA PHE A 119 -16.74 28.68 16.10
C PHE A 119 -18.18 28.19 16.34
N GLY A 120 -19.05 28.35 15.34
CA GLY A 120 -20.35 27.69 15.28
C GLY A 120 -21.56 28.54 15.67
N ASN A 121 -21.71 29.76 15.12
CA ASN A 121 -22.97 30.48 15.24
C ASN A 121 -23.29 31.27 13.96
N GLU A 122 -24.10 30.64 13.10
CA GLU A 122 -24.94 31.25 12.05
C GLU A 122 -26.19 30.32 11.94
N ASP A 123 -27.25 30.63 12.72
CA ASP A 123 -28.72 30.70 12.44
C ASP A 123 -29.38 29.65 11.50
N GLU A 124 -30.63 29.14 11.60
CA GLU A 124 -31.89 29.44 12.33
C GLU A 124 -32.91 28.28 12.06
N ASP A 125 -33.79 28.02 13.04
CA ASP A 125 -35.20 27.53 13.04
C ASP A 125 -35.72 26.14 12.57
N ASP A 126 -36.51 25.56 13.50
CA ASP A 126 -37.86 24.93 13.40
C ASP A 126 -38.06 23.43 13.74
N ASP A 127 -39.16 23.23 14.49
CA ASP A 127 -39.94 22.00 14.81
C ASP A 127 -39.63 21.20 16.10
N GLU A 128 -40.41 21.56 17.15
CA GLU A 128 -41.23 20.78 18.10
C GLU A 128 -40.83 19.39 18.63
N ASP A 129 -41.12 19.24 19.93
CA ASP A 129 -41.38 18.03 20.73
C ASP A 129 -40.21 17.12 21.14
N GLU A 130 -39.70 17.31 22.36
CA GLU A 130 -39.12 16.20 23.13
C GLU A 130 -39.65 16.18 24.57
N ASP A 131 -40.60 15.25 24.76
CA ASP A 131 -41.04 14.69 26.03
C ASP A 131 -39.86 14.21 26.89
N GLU A 132 -40.10 14.26 28.20
CA GLU A 132 -39.27 13.67 29.24
C GLU A 132 -38.95 12.19 28.96
N GLU A 133 -37.69 11.78 29.11
CA GLU A 133 -37.29 10.81 30.15
C GLU A 133 -35.78 10.60 30.19
N LYS A 134 -35.24 10.65 31.42
CA LYS A 134 -33.88 10.26 31.77
C LYS A 134 -33.81 8.73 31.79
N GLU A 135 -32.76 8.14 31.22
CA GLU A 135 -32.16 6.93 31.79
C GLU A 135 -30.68 6.77 31.38
N ASP A 136 -29.82 7.08 32.34
CA ASP A 136 -28.62 6.35 32.74
C ASP A 136 -27.91 5.43 31.73
N ASP A 137 -26.76 5.90 31.24
CA ASP A 137 -25.62 5.01 31.04
C ASP A 137 -24.31 5.65 31.49
N LYS A 138 -23.90 5.24 32.69
CA LYS A 138 -22.70 5.68 33.39
C LYS A 138 -21.45 5.23 32.64
N PHE A 139 -20.97 6.06 31.72
CA PHE A 139 -19.69 5.88 31.04
C PHE A 139 -18.53 5.73 32.06
N PRO A 140 -17.77 4.62 32.05
CA PRO A 140 -16.66 4.44 32.96
C PRO A 140 -15.50 5.36 32.55
N LYS A 141 -15.17 6.34 33.40
CA LYS A 141 -14.15 7.40 33.21
C LYS A 141 -12.70 6.89 33.01
N ASN A 142 -12.48 5.58 32.84
CA ASN A 142 -11.17 4.93 32.80
C ASN A 142 -10.87 4.15 31.50
N LEU A 143 -11.68 4.32 30.44
CA LEU A 143 -11.51 3.64 29.13
C LEU A 143 -10.11 3.79 28.52
N GLY A 144 -9.47 4.96 28.71
CA GLY A 144 -8.13 5.22 28.19
C GLY A 144 -7.03 4.33 28.76
N LYS A 145 -7.10 3.94 30.04
CA LYS A 145 -6.12 3.03 30.66
C LYS A 145 -6.32 1.60 30.18
N VAL A 146 -7.57 1.12 30.14
CA VAL A 146 -7.91 -0.25 29.72
C VAL A 146 -7.57 -0.49 28.24
N LEU A 147 -7.80 0.50 27.37
CA LEU A 147 -7.42 0.41 25.97
C LEU A 147 -5.90 0.45 25.77
N LYS A 148 -5.18 1.27 26.53
CA LYS A 148 -3.71 1.36 26.44
C LYS A 148 -3.04 0.08 26.95
N GLU A 149 -3.58 -0.55 27.98
CA GLU A 149 -3.09 -1.80 28.57
C GLU A 149 -3.45 -3.04 27.73
N LYS A 150 -4.66 -3.10 27.15
CA LYS A 150 -5.02 -4.14 26.16
C LYS A 150 -4.24 -4.00 24.84
N LYS A 151 -3.95 -2.77 24.38
CA LYS A 151 -3.13 -2.54 23.18
C LYS A 151 -1.66 -2.89 23.42
N SER A 152 -1.10 -2.58 24.59
CA SER A 152 0.31 -2.88 24.88
C SER A 152 0.57 -4.38 25.08
N SER A 153 -0.29 -5.07 25.83
CA SER A 153 -0.19 -6.53 26.06
C SER A 153 -0.31 -7.33 24.77
N LYS A 154 -1.33 -7.03 23.94
CA LYS A 154 -1.56 -7.73 22.66
C LYS A 154 -0.44 -7.46 21.64
N LYS A 155 0.14 -6.27 21.64
CA LYS A 155 1.28 -5.90 20.77
C LYS A 155 2.56 -6.65 21.16
N GLU A 156 2.84 -6.78 22.46
CA GLU A 156 4.03 -7.52 22.93
C GLU A 156 3.90 -9.03 22.71
N GLU A 157 2.70 -9.58 22.84
CA GLU A 157 2.43 -10.99 22.51
C GLU A 157 2.59 -11.26 21.01
N TRP A 158 2.06 -10.39 20.15
CA TRP A 158 2.22 -10.49 18.69
C TRP A 158 3.70 -10.40 18.24
N LYS A 159 4.48 -9.48 18.81
CA LYS A 159 5.93 -9.39 18.52
C LYS A 159 6.67 -10.67 18.88
N LYS A 160 6.34 -11.28 20.02
CA LYS A 160 6.95 -12.55 20.46
C LYS A 160 6.58 -13.71 19.53
N THR A 161 5.35 -13.73 19.00
CA THR A 161 4.91 -14.74 18.03
C THR A 161 5.62 -14.59 16.69
N ILE A 162 5.70 -13.37 16.15
CA ILE A 162 6.35 -13.08 14.87
C ILE A 162 7.86 -13.39 14.92
N THR A 163 8.54 -13.00 16.01
CA THR A 163 9.98 -13.27 16.17
C THR A 163 10.27 -14.77 16.30
N LYS A 164 9.41 -15.54 16.97
CA LYS A 164 9.53 -17.01 17.04
C LYS A 164 9.35 -17.65 15.66
N GLU A 165 8.35 -17.22 14.89
CA GLU A 165 8.10 -17.70 13.52
C GLU A 165 9.27 -17.40 12.57
N LEU A 166 9.77 -16.16 12.58
CA LEU A 166 10.94 -15.76 11.79
C LEU A 166 12.20 -16.55 12.17
N LYS A 167 12.43 -16.79 13.47
CA LYS A 167 13.58 -17.57 13.95
C LYS A 167 13.49 -19.04 13.54
N LYS A 168 12.29 -19.62 13.53
CA LYS A 168 12.04 -20.99 13.04
C LYS A 168 12.28 -21.10 11.53
N LYS A 169 11.66 -20.22 10.72
CA LYS A 169 11.83 -20.24 9.24
C LYS A 169 13.27 -19.92 8.83
N GLY A 170 13.92 -18.95 9.49
CA GLY A 170 15.34 -18.63 9.28
C GLY A 170 16.28 -19.78 9.63
N GLY A 171 15.99 -20.55 10.68
CA GLY A 171 16.75 -21.75 11.03
C GLY A 171 16.67 -22.86 9.97
N VAL A 172 15.49 -23.06 9.37
CA VAL A 172 15.29 -24.04 8.27
C VAL A 172 16.04 -23.59 7.01
N LEU A 173 15.89 -22.32 6.61
CA LEU A 173 16.62 -21.74 5.47
C LEU A 173 18.14 -21.83 5.65
N LYS A 174 18.67 -21.54 6.85
CA LYS A 174 20.10 -21.66 7.15
C LYS A 174 20.61 -23.10 7.02
N ARG A 175 19.84 -24.11 7.43
CA ARG A 175 20.19 -25.53 7.24
C ARG A 175 20.18 -25.93 5.77
N HIS A 176 19.19 -25.49 4.99
CA HIS A 176 19.14 -25.76 3.56
C HIS A 176 20.30 -25.08 2.82
N ALA A 177 20.60 -23.82 3.15
CA ALA A 177 21.74 -23.10 2.59
C ALA A 177 23.08 -23.76 2.92
N GLN A 178 23.29 -24.20 4.18
CA GLN A 178 24.50 -24.94 4.57
C GLN A 178 24.60 -26.30 3.86
N LYS A 179 23.49 -27.01 3.63
CA LYS A 179 23.47 -28.30 2.93
C LYS A 179 23.82 -28.15 1.44
N VAL A 180 23.26 -27.12 0.79
CA VAL A 180 23.59 -26.78 -0.61
C VAL A 180 25.03 -26.30 -0.73
N SER A 181 25.49 -25.40 0.15
CA SER A 181 26.87 -24.92 0.20
C SER A 181 27.88 -26.06 0.38
N ASN A 182 27.63 -27.01 1.28
CA ASN A 182 28.49 -28.17 1.46
C ASN A 182 28.48 -29.12 0.24
N ARG A 183 27.35 -29.24 -0.46
CA ARG A 183 27.25 -30.04 -1.70
C ARG A 183 28.05 -29.41 -2.83
N VAL A 184 27.92 -28.10 -3.02
CA VAL A 184 28.70 -27.31 -3.98
C VAL A 184 30.19 -27.41 -3.64
N ARG A 185 30.59 -27.21 -2.37
CA ARG A 185 31.99 -27.33 -1.94
C ARG A 185 32.59 -28.71 -2.21
N ARG A 186 31.83 -29.79 -2.00
CA ARG A 186 32.28 -31.17 -2.33
C ARG A 186 32.40 -31.40 -3.83
N TRP A 187 31.45 -30.89 -4.62
CA TRP A 187 31.50 -30.95 -6.08
C TRP A 187 32.73 -30.22 -6.61
N TRP A 188 32.98 -28.99 -6.17
CA TRP A 188 34.16 -28.20 -6.54
C TRP A 188 35.48 -28.87 -6.16
N LYS A 189 35.57 -29.50 -4.97
CA LYS A 189 36.77 -30.27 -4.58
C LYS A 189 37.01 -31.46 -5.51
N ARG A 190 35.96 -32.17 -5.92
CA ARG A 190 36.05 -33.32 -6.83
C ARG A 190 36.44 -32.91 -8.25
N VAL A 191 35.89 -31.80 -8.75
CA VAL A 191 36.27 -31.25 -10.07
C VAL A 191 37.75 -30.84 -10.06
N ARG A 192 38.22 -30.17 -8.99
CA ARG A 192 39.61 -29.75 -8.86
C ARG A 192 40.62 -30.92 -8.75
N SER A 193 40.25 -32.02 -8.09
CA SER A 193 41.08 -33.25 -8.06
C SER A 193 41.06 -34.04 -9.38
N SER A 194 40.05 -33.82 -10.22
CA SER A 194 39.94 -34.44 -11.55
C SER A 194 40.81 -33.70 -12.57
N TYR A 195 40.87 -32.37 -12.44
CA TYR A 195 41.66 -31.49 -13.30
C TYR A 195 43.19 -31.59 -13.07
N SER A 196 43.64 -32.10 -11.92
CA SER A 196 45.07 -32.27 -11.62
C SER A 196 45.69 -33.55 -12.21
N LYS A 197 44.93 -34.39 -12.92
CA LYS A 197 45.50 -35.51 -13.68
C LYS A 197 45.88 -35.03 -15.09
N LYS A 198 47.07 -34.41 -15.22
CA LYS A 198 47.69 -34.22 -16.54
C LYS A 198 47.92 -35.59 -17.21
N PRO A 199 47.55 -35.80 -18.48
CA PRO A 199 48.02 -36.97 -19.23
C PRO A 199 49.53 -36.84 -19.45
N LYS A 200 50.29 -37.89 -19.10
CA LYS A 200 51.71 -37.98 -19.46
C LYS A 200 51.80 -38.09 -20.98
N SER A 201 52.49 -37.15 -21.62
CA SER A 201 52.77 -37.19 -23.06
C SER A 201 53.68 -38.37 -23.38
N SER A 202 53.14 -39.42 -23.99
CA SER A 202 53.94 -40.43 -24.69
C SER A 202 54.18 -39.96 -26.11
N LYS A 203 55.46 -39.75 -26.41
CA LYS A 203 56.06 -39.55 -27.73
C LYS A 203 55.66 -40.69 -28.67
N SER A 204 55.32 -40.42 -29.92
CA SER A 204 55.38 -41.40 -31.01
C SER A 204 55.67 -40.67 -32.32
N GLU A 205 56.75 -41.08 -32.97
CA GLU A 205 57.25 -40.63 -34.26
C GLU A 205 56.36 -41.12 -35.41
N LEU A 206 56.20 -40.28 -36.44
CA LEU A 206 56.34 -40.61 -37.87
C LEU A 206 56.22 -39.33 -38.72
#